data_AF-A0A444I3H9-F1
#
_entry.id   AF-A0A444I3H9-F1
#
_cell.length_a   1.000
_cell.length_b   1.000
_cell.length_c   1.000
_cell.angle_alpha   90.00
_cell.angle_beta   90.00
_cell.angle_gamma   90.00
#
_symmetry.space_group_name_H-M   'P 1'
#
loop_
_entity.id
_entity.type
_entity.pdbx_description
1 polymer ?
#
loop_
_entity_poly.entity_id
_entity_poly.type
_entity_poly.pdbx_seq_one_letter_code
_entity_poly.pdbx_strand_id
1 'polypeptide(L)'
;MSEDRFQLWFGLCVVAGLCAYCWYWCIRSIIFYRTNGFDFGKDFGPKVHVGGFLAPPKAKFFIAMPFAVAVSSFLTIFFVLGLMGIIKHCADCGR
;
A
#
# COMPACT_ATOMS: atom_id res chain seq x y z
N MET A 1 -4.46 -14.94 -23.94
CA MET A 1 -4.25 -13.70 -23.17
C MET A 1 -2.88 -13.20 -23.56
N SER A 2 -2.69 -11.92 -23.93
CA SER A 2 -1.33 -11.42 -24.22
C SER A 2 -0.49 -11.45 -22.95
N GLU A 3 0.82 -11.73 -23.08
CA GLU A 3 1.79 -11.78 -21.97
C GLU A 3 1.64 -10.56 -21.04
N ASP A 4 1.51 -9.37 -21.62
CA ASP A 4 1.33 -8.11 -20.90
C ASP A 4 0.07 -8.08 -20.03
N ARG A 5 -1.04 -8.64 -20.52
CA ARG A 5 -2.28 -8.72 -19.76
C ARG A 5 -2.13 -9.68 -18.59
N PHE A 6 -1.43 -10.80 -18.80
CA PHE A 6 -1.14 -11.74 -17.72
C PHE A 6 -0.28 -11.09 -16.62
N GLN A 7 0.77 -10.34 -17.02
CA GLN A 7 1.61 -9.59 -16.08
C GLN A 7 0.83 -8.52 -15.31
N LEU A 8 -0.09 -7.79 -15.96
CA LEU A 8 -0.95 -6.82 -15.30
C LEU A 8 -1.90 -7.46 -14.29
N TRP A 9 -2.50 -8.61 -14.62
CA TRP A 9 -3.35 -9.35 -13.70
C TRP A 9 -2.58 -9.88 -12.50
N PHE A 10 -1.40 -10.46 -12.74
CA PHE A 10 -0.54 -10.93 -11.66
C PHE A 10 -0.10 -9.78 -10.73
N GLY A 11 0.34 -8.66 -11.33
CA GLY A 11 0.67 -7.43 -10.60
C GLY A 11 -0.51 -6.90 -9.79
N LEU A 12 -1.71 -6.86 -10.38
CA LEU A 12 -2.92 -6.45 -9.67
C LEU A 12 -3.20 -7.35 -8.47
N CYS A 13 -3.14 -8.68 -8.61
CA CYS A 13 -3.41 -9.60 -7.50
C CYS A 13 -2.47 -9.36 -6.32
N VAL A 14 -1.17 -9.20 -6.58
CA VAL A 14 -0.16 -8.94 -5.55
C VAL A 14 -0.37 -7.58 -4.90
N VAL A 15 -0.53 -6.53 -5.71
CA VAL A 15 -0.66 -5.15 -5.23
C VAL A 15 -2.00 -4.93 -4.52
N ALA A 16 -3.09 -5.53 -4.98
CA ALA A 16 -4.38 -5.45 -4.32
C ALA A 16 -4.35 -6.14 -2.94
N GLY A 17 -3.69 -7.30 -2.83
CA GLY A 17 -3.47 -7.97 -1.55
C GLY A 17 -2.65 -7.12 -0.58
N LEU A 18 -1.56 -6.51 -1.06
CA LEU A 18 -0.75 -5.58 -0.27
C LEU A 18 -1.57 -4.34 0.14
N CYS A 19 -2.38 -3.80 -0.75
CA CYS A 19 -3.23 -2.64 -0.49
C CYS A 19 -4.26 -2.94 0.59
N ALA A 20 -4.95 -4.09 0.51
CA ALA A 20 -5.88 -4.54 1.53
C ALA A 20 -5.18 -4.72 2.90
N TYR A 21 -3.97 -5.28 2.91
CA TYR A 21 -3.15 -5.41 4.12
C TYR A 21 -2.80 -4.05 4.73
N CYS A 22 -2.35 -3.09 3.92
CA CYS A 22 -2.02 -1.73 4.35
C CYS A 22 -3.25 -1.02 4.95
N TRP A 23 -4.40 -1.09 4.27
CA TRP A 23 -5.66 -0.54 4.75
C TRP A 23 -6.12 -1.18 6.06
N TYR A 24 -6.06 -2.50 6.16
CA TYR A 24 -6.41 -3.24 7.38
C TYR A 24 -5.63 -2.72 8.58
N TRP A 25 -4.30 -2.62 8.46
CA TRP A 25 -3.47 -2.15 9.58
C TRP A 25 -3.61 -0.66 9.86
N CYS A 26 -3.82 0.17 8.84
CA CYS A 26 -4.08 1.60 9.02
C CYS A 26 -5.38 1.84 9.80
N ILE A 27 -6.47 1.17 9.44
CA ILE A 27 -7.74 1.30 10.15
C ILE A 27 -7.62 0.76 11.58
N ARG A 28 -6.98 -0.40 11.75
CA ARG A 28 -6.77 -0.99 13.09
C ARG A 28 -5.91 -0.11 13.98
N SER A 29 -4.89 0.55 13.45
CA SER A 29 -4.05 1.47 14.23
C SER A 29 -4.82 2.73 14.63
N ILE A 30 -5.65 3.29 13.75
CA ILE A 30 -6.52 4.43 14.08
C ILE A 30 -7.46 4.06 15.24
N ILE A 31 -8.10 2.90 15.17
CA ILE A 31 -8.99 2.41 16.24
C ILE A 31 -8.19 2.21 17.54
N PHE A 32 -7.03 1.56 17.47
CA PHE A 32 -6.21 1.28 18.66
C PHE A 32 -5.77 2.57 19.36
N TYR A 33 -5.16 3.51 18.63
CA TYR A 33 -4.68 4.75 19.24
C TYR A 33 -5.84 5.61 19.73
N ARG A 34 -6.95 5.68 19.00
CA ARG A 34 -8.14 6.41 19.46
C ARG A 34 -8.68 5.89 20.80
N THR A 35 -8.77 4.57 20.96
CA THR A 35 -9.24 3.94 22.21
C THR A 35 -8.25 4.12 23.37
N ASN A 36 -6.96 4.29 23.07
CA ASN A 36 -5.91 4.54 24.08
C ASN A 36 -5.60 6.04 24.28
N GLY A 37 -6.46 6.96 23.83
CA GLY A 37 -6.22 8.39 24.00
C GLY A 37 -5.00 8.94 23.24
N PHE A 38 -4.68 8.31 22.11
CA PHE A 38 -3.48 8.57 21.29
C PHE A 38 -2.16 8.43 22.07
N ASP A 39 -2.10 7.47 23.00
CA ASP A 39 -0.86 7.08 23.68
C ASP A 39 0.11 6.37 22.73
N PHE A 40 1.09 7.12 22.22
CA PHE A 40 2.18 6.61 21.36
C PHE A 40 3.35 6.00 22.14
N GLY A 41 3.23 5.86 23.47
CA GLY A 41 4.14 5.03 24.25
C GLY A 41 3.93 3.53 24.00
N LYS A 42 2.74 3.15 23.51
CA LYS A 42 2.41 1.77 23.12
C LYS A 42 2.63 1.59 21.62
N ASP A 43 3.39 0.56 21.24
CA ASP A 43 3.50 0.15 19.85
C ASP A 43 2.38 -0.82 19.45
N PHE A 44 1.82 -0.63 18.26
CA PHE A 44 0.74 -1.48 17.73
C PHE A 44 0.90 -1.73 16.23
N GLY A 45 0.64 -2.96 15.80
CA GLY A 45 0.70 -3.38 14.41
C GLY A 45 2.09 -3.87 13.96
N PRO A 46 2.33 -3.94 12.63
CA PRO A 46 3.55 -4.53 12.09
C PRO A 46 4.81 -3.74 12.49
N LYS A 47 5.93 -4.46 12.58
CA LYS A 47 7.25 -3.86 12.79
C LYS A 47 7.70 -3.22 11.49
N VAL A 48 7.84 -1.89 11.50
CA VAL A 48 8.30 -1.12 10.34
C VAL A 48 9.70 -0.62 10.63
N HIS A 49 10.63 -0.88 9.71
CA HIS A 49 11.99 -0.37 9.80
C HIS A 49 12.18 0.74 8.77
N VAL A 50 12.73 1.87 9.19
CA VAL A 50 13.05 3.01 8.32
C VAL A 50 14.53 3.30 8.50
N GLY A 51 15.32 3.16 7.42
CA GLY A 51 16.77 3.35 7.47
C GLY A 51 17.51 2.37 8.39
N GLY A 52 16.98 1.16 8.58
CA GLY A 52 17.59 0.13 9.45
C GLY A 52 17.16 0.20 10.92
N PHE A 53 16.44 1.25 11.32
CA PHE A 53 15.95 1.41 12.70
C PHE A 53 14.44 1.12 12.78
N LEU A 54 14.01 0.54 13.91
CA LEU A 54 12.59 0.34 14.19
C LEU A 54 11.91 1.71 14.31
N ALA A 55 10.93 1.98 13.46
CA ALA A 55 10.24 3.26 13.44
C ALA A 55 9.47 3.47 14.76
N PRO A 56 9.59 4.64 15.41
CA PRO A 56 8.83 4.90 16.63
C PRO A 56 7.33 4.90 16.32
N PRO A 57 6.46 4.50 17.29
CA PRO A 57 5.03 4.34 17.07
C PRO A 57 4.36 5.56 16.43
N LYS A 58 4.79 6.77 16.85
CA LYS A 58 4.33 8.06 16.30
C LYS A 58 4.68 8.21 14.81
N ALA A 59 5.92 7.96 14.41
CA ALA A 59 6.33 8.05 13.00
C ALA A 59 5.67 6.96 12.16
N LYS A 60 5.52 5.75 12.72
CA LYS A 60 4.81 4.65 12.07
C LYS A 60 3.36 5.03 11.77
N PHE A 61 2.67 5.63 12.73
CA PHE A 61 1.27 6.02 12.60
C PHE A 61 1.05 7.21 11.66
N PHE A 62 1.83 8.28 11.79
CA PHE A 62 1.60 9.51 11.01
C PHE A 62 2.24 9.51 9.62
N ILE A 63 3.31 8.74 9.41
CA ILE A 63 4.08 8.78 8.17
C ILE A 63 4.01 7.44 7.46
N ALA A 64 4.53 6.37 8.08
CA ALA A 64 4.74 5.10 7.38
C ALA A 64 3.42 4.45 6.93
N MET A 65 2.42 4.39 7.81
CA MET A 65 1.13 3.78 7.49
C MET A 65 0.34 4.57 6.42
N PRO A 66 0.13 5.91 6.55
CA PRO A 66 -0.53 6.69 5.53
C PRO A 66 0.21 6.65 4.18
N PHE A 67 1.54 6.72 4.21
CA PHE A 67 2.36 6.61 3.00
C PHE A 67 2.20 5.25 2.34
N ALA A 68 2.26 4.15 3.10
CA ALA A 68 2.07 2.81 2.57
C ALA A 68 0.68 2.65 1.93
N VAL A 69 -0.37 3.14 2.59
CA VAL A 69 -1.75 3.13 2.05
C VAL A 69 -1.86 3.96 0.77
N ALA A 70 -1.25 5.15 0.73
CA ALA A 70 -1.28 6.01 -0.44
C ALA A 70 -0.58 5.36 -1.65
N VAL A 71 0.63 4.83 -1.44
CA VAL A 71 1.40 4.15 -2.49
C VAL A 71 0.68 2.89 -2.97
N SER A 72 0.23 2.03 -2.04
CA SER A 72 -0.46 0.80 -2.43
C SER A 72 -1.74 1.09 -3.19
N SER A 73 -2.53 2.08 -2.75
CA SER A 73 -3.77 2.47 -3.42
C SER A 73 -3.50 3.04 -4.81
N PHE A 74 -2.50 3.92 -4.95
CA PHE A 74 -2.08 4.47 -6.23
C PHE A 74 -1.65 3.38 -7.21
N LEU A 75 -0.83 2.42 -6.76
CA LEU A 75 -0.41 1.29 -7.57
C LEU A 75 -1.60 0.41 -7.96
N THR A 76 -2.50 0.08 -7.03
CA THR A 76 -3.72 -0.68 -7.37
C THR A 76 -4.54 0.03 -8.44
N ILE A 77 -4.79 1.33 -8.30
CA ILE A 77 -5.52 2.13 -9.29
C ILE A 77 -4.81 2.09 -10.64
N PHE A 78 -3.48 2.25 -10.66
CA PHE A 78 -2.69 2.20 -11.88
C PHE A 78 -2.85 0.86 -12.62
N PHE A 79 -2.75 -0.27 -11.91
CA PHE A 79 -2.97 -1.59 -12.51
C PHE A 79 -4.41 -1.78 -13.03
N VAL A 80 -5.41 -1.30 -12.28
CA VAL A 80 -6.82 -1.37 -12.72
C VAL A 80 -7.03 -0.51 -13.98
N LEU A 81 -6.49 0.70 -14.03
CA LEU A 81 -6.56 1.57 -15.20
C LEU A 81 -5.84 0.98 -16.41
N GLY A 82 -4.71 0.30 -16.20
CA GLY A 82 -4.00 -0.43 -17.24
C GLY A 82 -4.81 -1.62 -17.79
N LEU A 83 -5.45 -2.40 -16.92
CA LEU A 83 -6.34 -3.50 -17.32
C LEU A 83 -7.60 -3.03 -18.06
N MET A 84 -8.14 -1.87 -17.70
CA MET A 84 -9.25 -1.23 -18.42
C MET A 84 -8.82 -0.63 -19.77
N GLY A 85 -7.53 -0.63 -20.09
CA GLY A 85 -6.99 -0.05 -21.33
C GLY A 85 -7.03 1.48 -21.36
N ILE A 86 -7.30 2.13 -20.23
CA ILE A 86 -7.30 3.60 -20.10
C ILE A 86 -5.86 4.12 -20.11
N ILE A 87 -4.99 3.48 -19.32
CA ILE A 87 -3.55 3.74 -19.39
C ILE A 87 -2.96 2.74 -20.38
N LYS A 88 -2.53 3.24 -21.54
CA LYS A 88 -1.71 2.45 -22.47
C LYS A 88 -0.32 2.30 -21.84
N HIS A 89 0.03 1.08 -21.43
CA HIS A 89 1.43 0.74 -21.19
C HIS A 89 2.16 0.86 -22.53
N CYS A 90 2.95 1.93 -22.70
CA CYS A 90 3.74 2.18 -23.90
C CYS A 90 4.91 1.18 -24.07
N ALA A 91 4.71 -0.11 -23.76
CA ALA A 91 5.65 -1.17 -24.11
C ALA A 91 5.72 -1.41 -25.63
N ASP A 92 4.70 -0.96 -26.37
CA ASP A 92 4.57 -1.12 -27.84
C ASP A 92 4.58 0.23 -28.61
N CYS A 93 4.90 1.35 -27.95
CA CYS A 93 4.92 2.68 -28.58
C CYS A 93 6.15 2.92 -29.50
N GLY A 94 6.88 1.86 -29.86
CA GLY A 94 8.16 1.92 -30.57
C GLY A 94 8.31 0.89 -31.70
N ARG A 95 7.21 0.56 -32.40
CA ARG A 95 7.27 -0.21 -33.64
C ARG A 95 6.60 0.52 -34.80
#